data_AF-A0A9X8T4T9-F1
#
_entry.id   AF-A0A9X8T4T9-F1
#
_cell.length_a   1.000
_cell.length_b   1.000
_cell.length_c   1.000
_cell.angle_alpha   90.00
_cell.angle_beta   90.00
_cell.angle_gamma   90.00
#
_symmetry.space_group_name_H-M   'P 1'
#
loop_
_entity.id
_entity.type
_entity.pdbx_description
1 polymer ?
#
loop_
_entity_poly.entity_id
_entity_poly.type
_entity_poly.pdbx_seq_one_letter_code
_entity_poly.pdbx_strand_id
1 'polypeptide(L)'
;MRLAKQKIGAQQNGYGRIGCDIDLYNEIAEIADKCGYTLTSVTNALLGYALANSEVITETKTIEVNSFRIGNEDFEDVNNN
;
A
#
# COMPACT_ATOMS: atom_id res chain seq x y z
N MET A 1 -15.10 -26.23 -19.41
CA MET A 1 -14.43 -24.93 -19.56
C MET A 1 -14.01 -24.46 -18.17
N ARG A 2 -12.70 -24.49 -17.83
CA ARG A 2 -12.20 -24.10 -16.50
C ARG A 2 -11.96 -22.58 -16.49
N LEU A 3 -12.67 -21.85 -15.62
CA LEU A 3 -12.44 -20.43 -15.37
C LEU A 3 -11.03 -20.26 -14.79
N ALA A 4 -10.15 -19.53 -15.47
CA ALA A 4 -8.83 -19.20 -14.95
C ALA A 4 -8.99 -18.29 -13.73
N LYS A 5 -8.35 -18.64 -12.61
CA LYS A 5 -8.24 -17.76 -11.43
C LYS A 5 -7.61 -16.43 -11.88
N GLN A 6 -8.40 -15.37 -11.88
CA GLN A 6 -7.91 -14.01 -12.08
C GLN A 6 -6.94 -13.71 -10.92
N LYS A 7 -5.67 -13.44 -11.24
CA LYS A 7 -4.70 -13.01 -10.23
C LYS A 7 -5.15 -11.64 -9.72
N ILE A 8 -5.71 -11.60 -8.51
CA ILE A 8 -5.85 -10.36 -7.75
C ILE A 8 -4.42 -9.84 -7.54
N GLY A 9 -4.12 -8.65 -8.06
CA GLY A 9 -2.79 -8.05 -7.96
C GLY A 9 -1.86 -8.28 -9.16
N ALA A 10 -2.40 -8.41 -10.39
CA ALA A 10 -1.56 -8.14 -11.56
C ALA A 10 -1.07 -6.69 -11.46
N GLN A 11 0.16 -6.49 -10.99
CA GLN A 11 0.85 -5.20 -11.07
C GLN A 11 0.77 -4.78 -12.54
N GLN A 12 -0.04 -3.76 -12.82
CA GLN A 12 0.18 -3.00 -14.04
C GLN A 12 1.64 -2.59 -13.99
N ASN A 13 2.39 -2.86 -15.07
CA ASN A 13 3.73 -2.31 -15.28
C ASN A 13 3.65 -0.79 -15.46
N GLY A 14 2.95 -0.10 -14.57
CA GLY A 14 2.90 1.33 -14.47
C GLY A 14 4.17 1.76 -13.75
N TYR A 15 4.94 2.63 -14.39
CA TYR A 15 5.96 3.40 -13.70
C TYR A 15 5.27 4.16 -12.56
N GLY A 16 5.37 3.62 -11.34
CA GLY A 16 4.91 4.33 -10.15
C GLY A 16 5.68 5.63 -10.06
N ARG A 17 4.99 6.77 -10.15
CA ARG A 17 5.61 8.06 -9.91
C ARG A 17 5.79 8.20 -8.40
N ILE A 18 7.04 8.21 -7.96
CA ILE A 18 7.38 8.45 -6.56
C ILE A 18 7.68 9.93 -6.43
N GLY A 19 6.79 10.66 -5.75
CA GLY A 19 7.06 12.03 -5.32
C GLY A 19 8.06 12.00 -4.17
N CYS A 20 9.06 12.88 -4.21
CA CYS A 20 10.08 13.01 -3.18
C CYS A 20 10.42 14.49 -3.00
N ASP A 21 10.90 14.86 -1.81
CA ASP A 21 11.49 16.18 -1.58
C ASP A 21 12.72 16.37 -2.48
N ILE A 22 12.98 17.61 -2.89
CA ILE A 22 14.09 17.95 -3.79
C ILE A 22 15.45 17.65 -3.17
N ASP A 23 15.59 17.85 -1.85
CA ASP A 23 16.83 17.60 -1.15
C ASP A 23 17.16 16.09 -1.13
N LEU A 24 16.17 15.27 -0.82
CA LEU A 24 16.28 13.81 -0.87
C LEU A 24 16.52 13.29 -2.28
N TYR A 25 15.90 13.90 -3.30
CA TYR A 25 16.16 13.56 -4.69
C TYR A 25 17.64 13.79 -5.04
N ASN A 26 18.19 14.94 -4.65
CA ASN A 26 19.59 15.28 -4.93
C ASN A 26 20.56 14.32 -4.25
N GLU A 27 20.29 13.92 -3.00
CA GLU A 27 21.10 12.92 -2.30
C GLU A 27 21.09 11.57 -3.02
N ILE A 28 19.92 11.10 -3.45
CA ILE A 28 19.80 9.82 -4.19
C ILE A 28 20.51 9.91 -5.54
N ALA A 29 20.41 11.05 -6.22
CA ALA A 29 21.12 11.30 -7.48
C ALA A 29 22.65 11.29 -7.28
N GLU A 30 23.15 11.92 -6.23
CA GLU A 30 24.57 11.92 -5.90
C GLU A 30 25.10 10.51 -5.60
N ILE A 31 24.31 9.70 -4.88
CA ILE A 31 24.64 8.28 -4.63
C ILE A 31 24.67 7.50 -5.94
N ALA A 32 23.68 7.71 -6.82
CA ALA A 32 23.62 7.04 -8.12
C ALA A 32 24.85 7.37 -8.98
N ASP A 33 25.26 8.63 -9.03
CA ASP A 33 26.45 9.09 -9.76
C ASP A 33 27.74 8.50 -9.18
N LYS A 34 27.91 8.53 -7.84
CA LYS A 34 29.10 7.99 -7.17
C LYS A 34 29.24 6.47 -7.34
N CYS A 35 28.13 5.75 -7.40
CA CYS A 35 28.12 4.30 -7.54
C CYS A 35 27.99 3.82 -8.99
N GLY A 36 27.86 4.72 -9.96
CA GLY A 36 27.69 4.37 -11.38
C GLY A 36 26.39 3.63 -11.68
N TYR A 37 25.34 3.89 -10.90
CA TYR A 37 24.02 3.27 -11.07
C TYR A 37 23.00 4.26 -11.62
N THR A 38 21.90 3.74 -12.15
CA THR A 38 20.75 4.59 -12.47
C THR A 38 20.01 4.97 -11.20
N LEU A 39 19.40 6.16 -11.20
CA LEU A 39 18.56 6.64 -10.10
C LEU A 39 17.51 5.58 -9.71
N THR A 40 16.84 4.99 -10.70
CA THR A 40 15.85 3.93 -10.49
C THR A 40 16.42 2.71 -9.77
N SER A 41 17.65 2.31 -10.08
CA SER A 41 18.30 1.16 -9.44
C SER A 41 18.58 1.43 -7.97
N VAL A 42 19.08 2.63 -7.64
CA VAL A 42 19.34 3.03 -6.25
C VAL A 42 18.04 3.15 -5.48
N THR A 43 17.02 3.80 -6.04
CA THR A 43 15.70 3.94 -5.41
C THR A 43 15.07 2.58 -5.12
N ASN A 44 15.12 1.63 -6.07
CA ASN A 44 14.59 0.28 -5.86
C ASN A 44 15.35 -0.48 -4.77
N ALA A 45 16.68 -0.33 -4.70
CA ALA A 45 17.48 -0.97 -3.67
C ALA A 45 17.14 -0.44 -2.28
N LEU A 46 17.00 0.88 -2.13
CA LEU A 46 16.62 1.53 -0.87
C LEU A 46 15.22 1.09 -0.41
N LEU A 47 14.24 1.09 -1.31
CA LEU A 47 12.88 0.64 -1.00
C LEU A 47 12.84 -0.85 -0.65
N GLY A 48 13.61 -1.67 -1.38
CA GLY A 48 13.73 -3.10 -1.08
C GLY A 48 14.35 -3.35 0.29
N TYR A 49 15.39 -2.59 0.65
CA TYR A 49 16.01 -2.65 1.97
C TYR A 49 15.03 -2.23 3.08
N ALA A 50 14.32 -1.11 2.90
CA ALA A 50 13.33 -0.64 3.86
C ALA A 50 12.21 -1.66 4.06
N LEU A 51 11.72 -2.27 2.98
CA LEU A 51 10.69 -3.31 3.03
C LEU A 51 11.17 -4.56 3.78
N ALA A 52 12.41 -5.00 3.53
CA ALA A 52 12.98 -6.18 4.18
C ALA A 52 13.21 -5.98 5.69
N ASN A 53 13.36 -4.75 6.14
CA ASN A 53 13.54 -4.40 7.55
C ASN A 53 12.27 -3.83 8.20
N SER A 54 11.16 -3.76 7.47
CA SER A 54 9.88 -3.33 8.00
C SER A 54 9.19 -4.50 8.69
N GLU A 55 8.75 -4.30 9.94
CA GLU A 55 7.87 -5.23 10.63
C GLU A 55 6.44 -5.06 10.11
N VAL A 56 5.82 -6.14 9.65
CA VAL A 56 4.42 -6.11 9.23
C VAL A 56 3.53 -6.21 10.45
N ILE A 57 3.05 -5.07 10.94
CA ILE A 57 2.05 -5.00 12.01
C ILE A 57 0.66 -5.11 11.37
N THR A 58 0.06 -6.29 11.41
CA THR A 58 -1.34 -6.48 11.02
C THR A 58 -2.24 -6.33 12.24
N GLU A 59 -3.00 -5.24 12.31
CA GLU A 59 -4.08 -5.10 13.29
C GLU A 59 -5.41 -5.61 12.72
N THR A 60 -5.98 -6.62 13.37
CA THR A 60 -7.33 -7.10 13.07
C THR A 60 -8.33 -6.13 13.67
N LYS A 61 -8.84 -5.18 12.88
CA LYS A 61 -9.96 -4.33 13.31
C LYS A 61 -11.27 -5.08 13.13
N THR A 62 -11.83 -5.62 14.21
CA THR A 62 -13.19 -6.16 14.21
C THR A 62 -14.16 -4.99 14.07
N ILE A 63 -14.75 -4.83 12.88
CA ILE A 63 -15.85 -3.87 12.67
C ILE A 63 -17.13 -4.59 13.11
N GLU A 64 -17.57 -4.34 14.35
CA GLU A 64 -18.89 -4.76 14.80
C GLU A 64 -19.95 -3.92 14.09
N VAL A 65 -20.55 -4.47 13.06
CA VAL A 65 -21.73 -3.89 12.41
C VAL A 65 -22.94 -4.29 13.25
N ASN A 66 -23.32 -3.44 14.20
CA ASN A 66 -24.58 -3.60 14.94
C ASN A 66 -25.72 -3.24 13.99
N SER A 67 -26.36 -4.23 13.38
CA SER A 67 -27.65 -4.04 12.71
C SER A 67 -28.78 -4.51 13.62
N PHE A 68 -29.73 -3.60 13.86
CA PHE A 68 -30.97 -3.89 14.58
C PHE A 68 -32.11 -4.05 13.56
N ARG A 69 -32.69 -5.25 13.49
CA ARG A 69 -33.79 -5.59 12.57
C ARG A 69 -35.07 -5.87 13.35
N ILE A 70 -36.13 -5.10 13.10
CA ILE A 70 -37.50 -5.44 13.51
C ILE A 70 -38.38 -5.47 12.26
N GLY A 71 -38.87 -6.67 11.92
CA GLY A 71 -39.84 -6.90 10.85
C GLY A 71 -39.31 -6.58 9.46
N ASN A 72 -38.44 -7.43 8.89
CA ASN A 72 -37.91 -7.39 7.51
C ASN A 72 -37.39 -6.04 6.93
N GLU A 73 -37.39 -4.95 7.69
CA GLU A 73 -36.89 -3.63 7.30
C GLU A 73 -35.73 -3.22 8.24
N ASP A 74 -34.66 -2.66 7.65
CA ASP A 74 -33.43 -2.26 8.32
C ASP A 74 -33.58 -0.85 8.92
N PHE A 75 -33.36 -0.69 10.24
CA PHE A 75 -33.44 0.61 10.94
C PHE A 75 -32.07 1.01 11.48
N GLU A 76 -31.55 2.17 11.04
CA GLU A 76 -30.33 2.76 11.59
C GLU A 76 -30.60 3.47 12.93
N ASP A 77 -29.60 3.38 13.81
CA ASP A 77 -29.59 3.63 15.25
C ASP A 77 -29.97 5.07 15.65
N VAL A 78 -30.99 5.22 16.50
CA VAL A 78 -31.27 6.47 17.24
C VAL A 78 -31.07 6.20 18.73
N ASN A 79 -29.81 6.32 19.11
CA ASN A 79 -29.27 6.44 20.47
C ASN A 79 -30.12 7.39 21.34
N ASN A 80 -30.44 7.00 22.58
CA ASN A 80 -30.27 7.83 23.79
C ASN A 80 -30.80 7.14 25.06
N ASN A 81 -29.84 6.85 25.96
CA ASN A 81 -29.86 7.02 27.42
C ASN A 81 -31.08 6.52 28.24
#